data_AF-A0A6A6VFM1-F1
#
_entry.id   AF-A0A6A6VFM1-F1
#
_cell.length_a   1.000
_cell.length_b   1.000
_cell.length_c   1.000
_cell.angle_alpha   90.00
_cell.angle_beta   90.00
_cell.angle_gamma   90.00
#
_symmetry.space_group_name_H-M   'P 1'
#
loop_
_entity.id
_entity.type
_entity.pdbx_description
1 polymer ?
#
loop_
_entity_poly.entity_id
_entity_poly.type
_entity_poly.pdbx_seq_one_letter_code
_entity_poly.pdbx_strand_id
1 'polypeptide(L)'
;MEYPAYSSFANGMHTPDSYVRAFVDLNAAVSSPSYLALYTLQTDAYDSDACAKYCDANPACVAFNIFTSRDPSLEPGPDCPNPPATINFKCTLFGEPIGPDQATNVGEMQPPADEHGDLFVVRIRGSNGYNKLDKVAPVGSVTPTLLSVESIPNDLALEGYDGPFRLPGAVNASKPGTTGRRIGVQLIDYVYDPSLCACLCDSITAARKRAAEKACALHGDAYACAWYPCNFFNTFNLADDDNSSFGFYCALYSNEMPIDTADVLKVTDGPNTYHVTNSWSYSRDPEVVGLM
;
A
#
# COMPACT_ATOMS: atom_id res chain seq x y z
N MET A 1 14.53 11.33 -23.21
CA MET A 1 15.98 11.09 -23.12
C MET A 1 16.22 10.27 -21.87
N GLU A 2 16.42 8.96 -22.04
CA GLU A 2 17.00 8.10 -21.00
C GLU A 2 18.45 8.55 -20.76
N TYR A 3 18.86 8.58 -19.50
CA TYR A 3 20.25 8.80 -19.12
C TYR A 3 20.77 7.45 -18.59
N PRO A 4 21.40 6.62 -19.44
CA PRO A 4 21.68 5.22 -19.13
C PRO A 4 22.51 5.02 -17.85
N ALA A 5 23.32 6.03 -17.50
CA ALA A 5 24.13 6.01 -16.29
C ALA A 5 23.28 6.01 -14.99
N TYR A 6 22.21 6.81 -14.91
CA TYR A 6 21.38 6.89 -13.70
C TYR A 6 20.52 5.64 -13.50
N SER A 7 19.97 5.12 -14.60
CA SER A 7 19.27 3.85 -14.61
C SER A 7 20.17 2.70 -14.19
N SER A 8 21.45 2.71 -14.57
CA SER A 8 22.39 1.66 -14.15
C SER A 8 22.64 1.66 -12.63
N PHE A 9 22.63 2.82 -11.97
CA PHE A 9 22.72 2.88 -10.51
C PHE A 9 21.48 2.25 -9.86
N ALA A 10 20.29 2.69 -10.25
CA ALA A 10 19.02 2.20 -9.72
C ALA A 10 18.83 0.69 -9.91
N ASN A 11 19.08 0.18 -11.12
CA ASN A 11 18.92 -1.23 -11.44
C ASN A 11 20.01 -2.12 -10.82
N GLY A 12 21.22 -1.58 -10.63
CA GLY A 12 22.34 -2.29 -10.03
C GLY A 12 22.25 -2.43 -8.52
N MET A 13 21.31 -1.74 -7.86
CA MET A 13 21.19 -1.77 -6.41
C MET A 13 20.47 -3.01 -5.91
N HIS A 14 21.04 -3.57 -4.85
CA HIS A 14 20.40 -4.64 -4.10
C HIS A 14 19.34 -4.07 -3.14
N THR A 15 18.46 -4.96 -2.67
CA THR A 15 17.45 -4.65 -1.67
C THR A 15 18.03 -4.93 -0.29
N PRO A 16 18.00 -3.98 0.67
CA PRO A 16 18.55 -4.19 2.01
C PRO A 16 17.88 -5.34 2.77
N ASP A 17 18.63 -6.00 3.66
CA ASP A 17 18.28 -7.20 4.44
C ASP A 17 17.24 -6.94 5.55
N SER A 18 16.18 -6.17 5.28
CA SER A 18 14.94 -6.03 6.08
C SER A 18 13.86 -5.28 5.30
N TYR A 19 14.05 -5.16 3.99
CA TYR A 19 13.23 -4.36 3.11
C TYR A 19 12.76 -5.18 1.91
N VAL A 20 11.62 -4.78 1.36
CA VAL A 20 11.16 -5.22 0.05
C VAL A 20 11.15 -4.03 -0.89
N ARG A 21 11.50 -4.27 -2.15
CA ARG A 21 11.48 -3.25 -3.19
C ARG A 21 10.04 -2.97 -3.62
N ALA A 22 9.65 -1.70 -3.62
CA ALA A 22 8.34 -1.23 -4.04
C ALA A 22 8.30 -0.89 -5.54
N PHE A 23 9.38 -0.28 -6.04
CA PHE A 23 9.57 0.05 -7.45
C PHE A 23 11.06 0.32 -7.70
N VAL A 24 11.46 0.30 -8.98
CA VAL A 24 12.82 0.53 -9.42
C VAL A 24 12.85 1.51 -10.60
N ASP A 25 13.88 2.35 -10.64
CA ASP A 25 14.25 3.18 -11.78
C ASP A 25 13.15 4.10 -12.33
N LEU A 26 12.36 4.73 -11.44
CA LEU A 26 11.38 5.74 -11.86
C LEU A 26 12.04 7.10 -12.14
N ASN A 27 11.34 7.91 -12.95
CA ASN A 27 11.78 9.25 -13.37
C ASN A 27 11.28 10.38 -12.45
N ALA A 28 10.88 10.04 -11.23
CA ALA A 28 10.31 10.94 -10.23
C ALA A 28 10.55 10.40 -8.81
N ALA A 29 10.65 11.29 -7.83
CA ALA A 29 10.69 10.93 -6.41
C ALA A 29 9.28 10.82 -5.85
N VAL A 30 9.15 10.11 -4.74
CA VAL A 30 7.90 9.99 -3.99
C VAL A 30 7.51 11.34 -3.40
N SER A 31 6.25 11.72 -3.61
CA SER A 31 5.58 12.81 -2.93
C SER A 31 4.44 12.24 -2.11
N SER A 32 4.52 12.34 -0.79
CA SER A 32 3.52 11.78 0.12
C SER A 32 3.36 12.67 1.36
N PRO A 33 2.14 12.82 1.91
CA PRO A 33 1.91 13.45 3.21
C PRO A 33 2.63 12.75 4.37
N SER A 34 2.95 11.46 4.23
CA SER A 34 3.70 10.69 5.23
C SER A 34 5.20 10.95 5.20
N TYR A 35 5.67 11.96 4.45
CA TYR A 35 7.07 12.37 4.42
C TYR A 35 7.59 12.73 5.82
N LEU A 36 8.71 12.13 6.20
CA LEU A 36 9.35 12.33 7.50
C LEU A 36 10.63 13.15 7.41
N ALA A 37 11.49 12.83 6.45
CA ALA A 37 12.82 13.41 6.36
C ALA A 37 13.45 13.22 4.98
N LEU A 38 14.44 14.06 4.67
CA LEU A 38 15.31 13.94 3.50
C LEU A 38 16.77 13.97 3.96
N TYR A 39 17.55 13.04 3.43
CA TYR A 39 18.98 12.95 3.63
C TYR A 39 19.67 12.99 2.27
N THR A 40 20.73 13.77 2.15
CA THR A 40 21.65 13.68 1.01
C THR A 40 22.83 12.79 1.42
N LEU A 41 23.08 11.72 0.66
CA LEU A 41 24.20 10.83 0.93
C LEU A 41 25.52 11.60 0.79
N GLN A 42 26.39 11.44 1.79
CA GLN A 42 27.72 12.07 1.81
C GLN A 42 28.76 11.29 1.00
N THR A 43 28.32 10.21 0.34
CA THR A 43 29.13 9.34 -0.51
C THR A 43 28.83 9.62 -1.97
N ASP A 44 29.83 9.49 -2.84
CA ASP A 44 29.65 9.55 -4.30
C ASP A 44 28.98 8.29 -4.88
N ALA A 45 28.21 7.56 -4.06
CA ALA A 45 27.59 6.30 -4.40
C ALA A 45 26.09 6.31 -4.10
N TYR A 46 25.33 5.72 -5.01
CA TYR A 46 23.93 5.36 -4.80
C TYR A 46 23.91 4.13 -3.88
N ASP A 47 23.47 4.28 -2.64
CA ASP A 47 23.57 3.25 -1.60
C ASP A 47 22.23 3.09 -0.85
N SER A 48 21.52 1.99 -1.13
CA SER A 48 20.25 1.66 -0.49
C SER A 48 20.41 1.25 0.98
N ASP A 49 21.54 0.69 1.39
CA ASP A 49 21.81 0.33 2.79
C ASP A 49 22.03 1.56 3.64
N ALA A 50 22.65 2.60 3.09
CA ALA A 50 22.76 3.89 3.76
C ALA A 50 21.38 4.51 4.04
N CYS A 51 20.46 4.47 3.07
CA CYS A 51 19.09 4.93 3.28
C CYS A 51 18.31 4.06 4.28
N ALA A 52 18.48 2.73 4.21
CA ALA A 52 17.90 1.81 5.18
C ALA A 52 18.33 2.15 6.60
N LYS A 53 19.63 2.40 6.84
CA LYS A 53 20.14 2.84 8.16
C LYS A 53 19.47 4.11 8.68
N TYR A 54 19.19 5.09 7.82
CA TYR A 54 18.43 6.29 8.25
C TYR A 54 16.99 5.95 8.63
N CYS A 55 16.35 5.06 7.88
CA CYS A 55 14.99 4.61 8.17
C CYS A 55 14.91 3.69 9.40
N ASP A 56 15.91 2.85 9.65
CA ASP A 56 15.98 2.00 10.83
C ASP A 56 16.25 2.79 12.11
N ALA A 57 17.04 3.87 12.00
CA ALA A 57 17.28 4.80 13.10
C ALA A 57 16.07 5.67 13.45
N ASN A 58 15.07 5.76 12.57
CA ASN A 58 13.84 6.51 12.80
C ASN A 58 12.68 5.56 13.11
N PRO A 59 12.18 5.50 14.37
CA PRO A 59 11.10 4.58 14.75
C PRO A 59 9.80 4.77 13.98
N ALA A 60 9.55 5.98 13.46
CA ALA A 60 8.36 6.28 12.67
C ALA A 60 8.51 5.88 11.19
N CYS A 61 9.71 5.51 10.74
CA CYS A 61 9.94 5.21 9.33
C CYS A 61 9.50 3.79 8.97
N VAL A 62 8.66 3.71 7.94
CA VAL A 62 8.11 2.49 7.36
C VAL A 62 8.70 2.21 5.98
N ALA A 63 9.10 3.27 5.26
CA ALA A 63 9.63 3.17 3.91
C ALA A 63 10.64 4.26 3.59
N PHE A 64 11.45 4.03 2.57
CA PHE A 64 12.33 5.05 2.01
C PHE A 64 12.36 5.02 0.48
N ASN A 65 12.51 6.20 -0.11
CA ASN A 65 12.76 6.38 -1.53
C ASN A 65 14.18 6.93 -1.71
N ILE A 66 15.00 6.27 -2.52
CA ILE A 66 16.31 6.76 -2.93
C ILE A 66 16.26 7.16 -4.39
N PHE A 67 16.84 8.30 -4.75
CA PHE A 67 16.85 8.80 -6.11
C PHE A 67 18.06 9.65 -6.41
N THR A 68 18.36 9.77 -7.70
CA THR A 68 19.38 10.68 -8.22
C THR A 68 18.74 12.02 -8.55
N SER A 69 19.31 13.11 -8.01
CA SER A 69 18.89 14.49 -8.27
C SER A 69 19.98 15.21 -9.04
N ARG A 70 19.64 15.76 -10.21
CA ARG A 70 20.48 16.73 -10.93
C ARG A 70 20.24 18.10 -10.33
N ASP A 71 21.13 18.52 -9.44
CA ASP A 71 21.05 19.80 -8.73
C ASP A 71 22.07 20.79 -9.31
N PRO A 72 21.88 22.11 -9.13
CA PRO A 72 22.87 23.08 -9.56
C PRO A 72 24.08 23.03 -8.60
N SER A 73 25.31 23.14 -9.13
CA SER A 73 26.54 23.11 -8.32
C SER A 73 26.72 24.38 -7.46
N LEU A 74 26.01 25.45 -7.82
CA LEU A 74 25.95 26.73 -7.15
C LEU A 74 24.49 27.17 -7.15
N GLU A 75 24.07 28.04 -6.22
CA GLU A 75 22.73 28.59 -6.25
C GLU A 75 22.53 29.43 -7.53
N PRO A 76 21.51 29.13 -8.37
CA PRO A 76 21.20 29.93 -9.55
C PRO A 76 20.90 31.38 -9.17
N GLY A 77 21.57 32.33 -9.82
CA GLY A 77 21.42 33.75 -9.54
C GLY A 77 21.66 34.63 -10.76
N PRO A 78 21.46 35.95 -10.66
CA PRO A 78 21.57 36.85 -11.81
C PRO A 78 22.92 36.77 -12.55
N ASP A 79 24.02 36.56 -11.81
CA ASP A 79 25.38 36.46 -12.36
C ASP A 79 25.76 35.03 -12.80
N CYS A 80 24.96 34.02 -12.42
CA CYS A 80 25.13 32.62 -12.81
C CYS A 80 23.77 31.90 -12.85
N PRO A 81 22.92 32.19 -13.87
CA PRO A 81 21.55 31.68 -13.93
C PRO A 81 21.47 30.17 -14.21
N ASN A 82 22.48 29.62 -14.87
CA ASN A 82 22.53 28.20 -15.27
C ASN A 82 23.90 27.59 -14.90
N PRO A 83 24.17 27.36 -13.61
CA PRO A 83 25.43 26.78 -13.16
C PRO A 83 25.60 25.33 -13.65
N PRO A 84 26.83 24.79 -13.67
CA PRO A 84 27.06 23.37 -13.94
C PRO A 84 26.21 22.49 -13.02
N ALA A 85 25.71 21.36 -13.53
CA ALA A 85 24.99 20.42 -12.69
C ALA A 85 25.94 19.57 -11.86
N THR A 86 25.53 19.29 -10.63
CA THR A 86 26.06 18.21 -9.81
C THR A 86 25.00 17.13 -9.61
N ILE A 87 25.46 15.94 -9.28
CA ILE A 87 24.60 14.79 -8.98
C ILE A 87 24.58 14.62 -7.46
N ASN A 88 23.39 14.55 -6.90
CA ASN A 88 23.18 14.19 -5.50
C ASN A 88 22.34 12.92 -5.41
N PHE A 89 22.71 12.01 -4.51
CA PHE A 89 21.87 10.89 -4.12
C PHE A 89 21.09 11.27 -2.88
N LYS A 90 19.76 11.26 -2.98
CA LYS A 90 18.87 11.67 -1.90
C LYS A 90 18.04 10.48 -1.42
N CYS A 91 17.90 10.34 -0.12
CA CYS A 91 17.00 9.40 0.56
C CYS A 91 15.87 10.21 1.20
N THR A 92 14.63 9.93 0.86
CA THR A 92 13.47 10.42 1.59
C THR A 92 12.85 9.30 2.41
N LEU A 93 12.45 9.60 3.64
CA LEU A 93 11.83 8.67 4.57
C LEU A 93 10.33 8.93 4.66
N PHE A 94 9.55 7.87 4.83
CA PHE A 94 8.09 7.93 4.91
C PHE A 94 7.56 7.10 6.07
N GLY A 95 6.48 7.60 6.69
CA GLY A 95 5.78 6.97 7.80
C GLY A 95 4.80 5.87 7.39
N GLU A 96 4.66 5.64 6.08
CA GLU A 96 3.78 4.62 5.50
C GLU A 96 4.49 3.92 4.33
N PRO A 97 4.03 2.72 3.91
CA PRO A 97 4.55 2.07 2.72
C PRO A 97 4.37 2.96 1.49
N ILE A 98 5.37 2.95 0.61
CA ILE A 98 5.35 3.71 -0.64
C ILE A 98 5.13 2.81 -1.87
N GLY A 99 4.54 3.38 -2.91
CA GLY A 99 4.25 2.75 -4.20
C GLY A 99 4.68 3.61 -5.40
N PRO A 100 4.73 3.04 -6.62
CA PRO A 100 5.16 3.75 -7.82
C PRO A 100 4.23 4.92 -8.21
N ASP A 101 2.96 4.83 -7.87
CA ASP A 101 1.93 5.86 -8.09
C ASP A 101 2.23 7.17 -7.35
N GLN A 102 2.93 7.09 -6.22
CA GLN A 102 3.32 8.25 -5.43
C GLN A 102 4.58 8.95 -5.98
N ALA A 103 5.31 8.32 -6.92
CA ALA A 103 6.48 8.90 -7.56
C ALA A 103 6.06 9.98 -8.59
N THR A 104 5.66 11.14 -8.08
CA THR A 104 5.11 12.25 -8.87
C THR A 104 6.01 13.49 -8.91
N ASN A 105 7.01 13.57 -8.04
CA ASN A 105 7.95 14.70 -8.02
C ASN A 105 9.02 14.54 -9.10
N VAL A 106 8.85 15.23 -10.23
CA VAL A 106 9.77 15.19 -11.39
C VAL A 106 10.91 16.22 -11.31
N GLY A 107 10.98 16.99 -10.21
CA GLY A 107 11.88 18.12 -10.03
C GLY A 107 11.25 19.46 -10.42
N GLU A 108 12.03 20.53 -10.32
CA GLU A 108 11.54 21.91 -10.44
C GLU A 108 12.44 22.78 -11.32
N MET A 109 11.86 23.82 -11.91
CA MET A 109 12.60 24.84 -12.66
C MET A 109 13.06 25.92 -11.69
N GLN A 110 14.36 26.25 -11.74
CA GLN A 110 15.00 27.24 -10.88
C GLN A 110 15.19 28.54 -11.66
N PRO A 111 14.56 29.66 -11.24
CA PRO A 111 14.89 30.99 -11.74
C PRO A 111 16.24 31.48 -11.16
N PRO A 112 16.89 32.47 -11.80
CA PRO A 112 16.50 33.18 -13.02
C PRO A 112 16.86 32.44 -14.32
N ALA A 113 16.27 32.86 -15.44
CA ALA A 113 16.61 32.31 -16.77
C ALA A 113 17.95 32.86 -17.27
N ASP A 114 18.68 32.07 -18.05
CA ASP A 114 19.92 32.50 -18.69
C ASP A 114 19.70 33.43 -19.89
N GLU A 115 20.78 33.86 -20.54
CA GLU A 115 20.74 34.78 -21.68
C GLU A 115 19.94 34.23 -22.90
N HIS A 116 19.69 32.93 -22.94
CA HIS A 116 18.87 32.25 -23.96
C HIS A 116 17.41 32.08 -23.53
N GLY A 117 17.07 32.47 -22.29
CA GLY A 117 15.74 32.31 -21.71
C GLY A 117 15.50 30.95 -21.07
N ASP A 118 16.54 30.13 -20.90
CA ASP A 118 16.42 28.79 -20.32
C ASP A 118 16.61 28.83 -18.79
N LEU A 119 15.74 28.13 -18.06
CA LEU A 119 15.85 27.95 -16.62
C LEU A 119 16.73 26.73 -16.30
N PHE A 120 17.51 26.79 -15.22
CA PHE A 120 18.12 25.58 -14.71
C PHE A 120 17.02 24.63 -14.25
N VAL A 121 17.08 23.36 -14.65
CA VAL A 121 16.05 22.39 -14.26
C VAL A 121 16.60 21.28 -13.38
N VAL A 122 16.09 21.21 -12.16
CA VAL A 122 16.28 20.07 -11.28
C VAL A 122 15.53 18.88 -11.87
N ARG A 123 16.21 17.75 -12.00
CA ARG A 123 15.65 16.52 -12.56
C ARG A 123 15.89 15.36 -11.62
N ILE A 124 14.87 14.55 -11.43
CA ILE A 124 14.94 13.34 -10.62
C ILE A 124 14.96 12.11 -11.54
N ARG A 125 15.89 11.19 -11.31
CA ARG A 125 16.07 9.96 -12.11
C ARG A 125 16.54 8.81 -11.22
N GLY A 126 16.39 7.58 -11.71
CA GLY A 126 16.87 6.40 -10.99
C GLY A 126 16.25 6.28 -9.61
N SER A 127 14.94 6.44 -9.51
CA SER A 127 14.22 6.46 -8.24
C SER A 127 13.78 5.05 -7.86
N ASN A 128 14.27 4.54 -6.72
CA ASN A 128 13.89 3.24 -6.16
C ASN A 128 13.12 3.45 -4.85
N GLY A 129 12.07 2.67 -4.65
CA GLY A 129 11.28 2.65 -3.41
C GLY A 129 11.51 1.36 -2.65
N TYR A 130 11.60 1.44 -1.33
CA TYR A 130 11.78 0.30 -0.45
C TYR A 130 10.90 0.45 0.79
N ASN A 131 10.23 -0.63 1.17
CA ASN A 131 9.37 -0.68 2.33
C ASN A 131 9.89 -1.73 3.31
N LYS A 132 9.79 -1.51 4.63
CA LYS A 132 10.25 -2.50 5.63
C LYS A 132 9.44 -3.80 5.52
N LEU A 133 10.12 -4.95 5.54
CA LEU A 133 9.50 -6.28 5.40
C LEU A 133 8.48 -6.60 6.48
N ASP A 134 8.63 -6.08 7.70
CA ASP A 134 7.67 -6.26 8.79
C ASP A 134 6.47 -5.31 8.71
N LYS A 135 6.57 -4.27 7.86
CA LYS A 135 5.52 -3.28 7.59
C LYS A 135 4.84 -3.48 6.23
N VAL A 136 5.29 -4.48 5.48
CA VAL A 136 4.73 -4.87 4.20
C VAL A 136 4.43 -6.34 4.29
N ALA A 137 3.22 -6.77 3.93
CA ALA A 137 2.96 -8.20 3.86
C ALA A 137 3.95 -8.89 2.90
N PRO A 138 4.79 -9.86 3.34
CA PRO A 138 5.69 -10.56 2.43
C PRO A 138 4.92 -11.28 1.32
N VAL A 139 5.37 -11.06 0.08
CA VAL A 139 4.97 -11.79 -1.11
C VAL A 139 5.71 -13.12 -1.13
N GLY A 140 4.96 -14.23 -1.18
CA GLY A 140 5.48 -15.50 -1.69
C GLY A 140 6.02 -16.54 -0.71
N SER A 141 5.95 -16.38 0.62
CA SER A 141 6.29 -17.47 1.56
C SER A 141 5.55 -17.32 2.88
N VAL A 142 4.27 -17.68 2.89
CA VAL A 142 3.49 -17.90 4.10
C VAL A 142 3.24 -19.38 4.26
N THR A 143 4.14 -20.07 4.97
CA THR A 143 3.64 -21.07 5.91
C THR A 143 2.78 -20.33 6.93
N PRO A 144 1.55 -20.79 7.19
CA PRO A 144 0.63 -20.10 8.08
C PRO A 144 1.23 -20.12 9.49
N THR A 145 1.71 -18.97 9.94
CA THR A 145 2.01 -18.74 11.35
C THR A 145 1.04 -17.67 11.80
N LEU A 146 0.21 -17.99 12.78
CA LEU A 146 -0.52 -17.00 13.55
C LEU A 146 0.53 -16.01 14.07
N LEU A 147 0.60 -14.82 13.48
CA LEU A 147 1.41 -13.76 14.05
C LEU A 147 0.80 -13.44 15.42
N SER A 148 1.63 -13.44 16.46
CA SER A 148 1.23 -12.98 17.78
C SER A 148 0.72 -11.54 17.69
N VAL A 149 -0.37 -11.26 18.40
CA VAL A 149 -1.10 -9.98 18.44
C VAL A 149 -0.18 -8.77 18.70
N GLU A 150 0.99 -8.97 19.31
CA GLU A 150 1.98 -7.94 19.65
C GLU A 150 2.74 -7.31 18.45
N SER A 151 2.61 -7.86 17.24
CA SER A 151 3.26 -7.30 16.02
C SER A 151 2.32 -6.53 15.09
N ILE A 152 1.05 -6.36 15.48
CA ILE A 152 0.06 -5.62 14.69
C ILE A 152 0.27 -4.11 14.91
N PRO A 153 0.41 -3.29 13.86
CA PRO A 153 0.41 -1.84 13.99
C PRO A 153 -0.92 -1.36 14.61
N ASN A 154 -0.86 -0.67 15.76
CA ASN A 154 -2.05 -0.20 16.50
C ASN A 154 -2.97 0.72 15.69
N ASP A 155 -2.46 1.32 14.62
CA ASP A 155 -3.14 2.19 13.65
C ASP A 155 -4.07 1.46 12.68
N LEU A 156 -3.99 0.12 12.61
CA LEU A 156 -4.89 -0.70 11.80
C LEU A 156 -6.03 -1.34 12.62
N ALA A 157 -6.00 -1.22 13.94
CA ALA A 157 -7.07 -1.71 14.80
C ALA A 157 -8.35 -0.86 14.61
N LEU A 158 -9.51 -1.52 14.60
CA LEU A 158 -10.79 -0.86 14.36
C LEU A 158 -11.73 -1.07 15.53
N GLU A 159 -12.37 0.00 15.99
CA GLU A 159 -13.40 -0.08 17.01
C GLU A 159 -14.57 -0.97 16.54
N GLY A 160 -15.01 -1.89 17.41
CA GLY A 160 -16.09 -2.84 17.10
C GLY A 160 -15.67 -4.04 16.25
N TYR A 161 -14.36 -4.24 16.04
CA TYR A 161 -13.79 -5.40 15.36
C TYR A 161 -12.64 -6.00 16.17
N ASP A 162 -12.58 -7.33 16.20
CA ASP A 162 -11.41 -8.09 16.55
C ASP A 162 -10.50 -8.25 15.31
N GLY A 163 -9.19 -8.07 15.52
CA GLY A 163 -8.17 -7.98 14.47
C GLY A 163 -7.47 -6.60 14.39
N PRO A 164 -6.66 -6.36 13.34
CA PRO A 164 -6.50 -7.21 12.16
C PRO A 164 -5.69 -8.48 12.40
N PHE A 165 -6.17 -9.62 11.89
CA PHE A 165 -5.36 -10.83 11.80
C PHE A 165 -4.79 -11.00 10.40
N ARG A 166 -3.49 -11.25 10.31
CA ARG A 166 -2.83 -11.47 9.02
C ARG A 166 -3.28 -12.77 8.39
N LEU A 167 -3.64 -12.72 7.11
CA LEU A 167 -4.04 -13.87 6.32
C LEU A 167 -2.99 -14.22 5.26
N PRO A 168 -2.86 -15.51 4.89
CA PRO A 168 -1.95 -15.94 3.84
C PRO A 168 -2.42 -15.56 2.43
N GLY A 169 -3.71 -15.33 2.23
CA GLY A 169 -4.32 -14.99 0.95
C GLY A 169 -5.70 -14.37 1.12
N ALA A 170 -6.43 -14.21 0.02
CA ALA A 170 -7.81 -13.72 0.07
C ALA A 170 -8.77 -14.85 0.44
N VAL A 171 -9.86 -14.50 1.11
CA VAL A 171 -10.82 -15.47 1.66
C VAL A 171 -11.73 -16.07 0.58
N ASN A 172 -11.76 -17.39 0.51
CA ASN A 172 -12.55 -18.19 -0.42
C ASN A 172 -13.85 -18.69 0.23
N ALA A 173 -14.95 -17.97 0.03
CA ALA A 173 -16.27 -18.41 0.51
C ALA A 173 -16.79 -19.70 -0.16
N SER A 174 -16.20 -20.14 -1.28
CA SER A 174 -16.66 -21.33 -2.01
C SER A 174 -16.07 -22.64 -1.44
N LYS A 175 -15.19 -22.56 -0.44
CA LYS A 175 -14.58 -23.74 0.18
C LYS A 175 -15.65 -24.58 0.90
N PRO A 176 -15.70 -25.91 0.72
CA PRO A 176 -16.67 -26.76 1.42
C PRO A 176 -16.52 -26.63 2.94
N GLY A 177 -17.65 -26.54 3.65
CA GLY A 177 -17.67 -26.43 5.13
C GLY A 177 -17.66 -25.00 5.67
N THR A 178 -17.69 -23.97 4.82
CA THR A 178 -17.87 -22.58 5.25
C THR A 178 -19.35 -22.27 5.55
N THR A 179 -19.58 -21.53 6.64
CA THR A 179 -20.92 -21.03 7.01
C THR A 179 -21.13 -19.59 6.57
N GLY A 180 -20.05 -18.81 6.40
CA GLY A 180 -20.11 -17.42 5.94
C GLY A 180 -20.32 -17.30 4.43
N ARG A 181 -21.35 -16.55 4.04
CA ARG A 181 -21.63 -16.21 2.64
C ARG A 181 -20.88 -14.95 2.25
N ARG A 182 -20.25 -14.94 1.07
CA ARG A 182 -19.70 -13.72 0.48
C ARG A 182 -20.85 -12.77 0.12
N ILE A 183 -20.84 -11.59 0.73
CA ILE A 183 -21.79 -10.51 0.50
C ILE A 183 -21.44 -9.77 -0.79
N GLY A 184 -20.15 -9.48 -0.96
CA GLY A 184 -19.63 -8.71 -2.09
C GLY A 184 -18.13 -8.51 -1.95
N VAL A 185 -17.53 -8.01 -3.03
CA VAL A 185 -16.14 -7.57 -3.07
C VAL A 185 -16.12 -6.19 -3.72
N GLN A 186 -15.45 -5.23 -3.10
CA GLN A 186 -15.34 -3.86 -3.61
C GLN A 186 -13.86 -3.47 -3.70
N LEU A 187 -13.42 -2.98 -4.85
CA LEU A 187 -12.12 -2.30 -4.98
C LEU A 187 -12.26 -0.87 -4.46
N ILE A 188 -11.31 -0.46 -3.63
CA ILE A 188 -11.10 0.92 -3.21
C ILE A 188 -9.76 1.36 -3.79
N ASP A 189 -9.84 2.17 -4.85
CA ASP A 189 -8.69 2.81 -5.52
C ASP A 189 -8.33 4.10 -4.75
N TYR A 190 -7.86 3.91 -3.52
CA TYR A 190 -7.48 4.96 -2.59
C TYR A 190 -6.39 4.46 -1.64
N VAL A 191 -5.87 5.34 -0.80
CA VAL A 191 -4.96 4.97 0.30
C VAL A 191 -5.57 3.85 1.12
N TYR A 192 -4.74 2.87 1.50
CA TYR A 192 -5.17 1.73 2.30
C TYR A 192 -5.70 2.19 3.66
N ASP A 193 -7.01 2.05 3.86
CA ASP A 193 -7.69 2.39 5.10
C ASP A 193 -8.79 1.33 5.36
N PRO A 194 -8.57 0.38 6.28
CA PRO A 194 -9.52 -0.69 6.54
C PRO A 194 -10.82 -0.16 7.18
N SER A 195 -10.84 1.06 7.72
CA SER A 195 -12.07 1.69 8.23
C SER A 195 -13.10 1.91 7.12
N LEU A 196 -12.66 2.03 5.85
CA LEU A 196 -13.57 2.09 4.70
C LEU A 196 -14.30 0.76 4.47
N CYS A 197 -13.64 -0.38 4.71
CA CYS A 197 -14.30 -1.69 4.66
C CYS A 197 -15.26 -1.89 5.84
N ALA A 198 -14.90 -1.42 7.03
CA ALA A 198 -15.80 -1.43 8.18
C ALA A 198 -17.06 -0.57 7.92
N CYS A 199 -16.89 0.64 7.40
CA CYS A 199 -18.00 1.50 6.99
C CYS A 199 -18.89 0.84 5.92
N LEU A 200 -18.28 0.19 4.92
CA LEU A 200 -19.03 -0.58 3.92
C LEU A 200 -19.80 -1.74 4.55
N CYS A 201 -19.17 -2.48 5.47
CA CYS A 201 -19.76 -3.58 6.23
C CYS A 201 -20.96 -3.11 7.07
N ASP A 202 -20.83 -1.97 7.76
CA ASP A 202 -21.91 -1.32 8.53
C ASP A 202 -23.06 -0.87 7.64
N SER A 203 -22.75 -0.19 6.53
CA SER A 203 -23.76 0.33 5.61
C SER A 203 -24.60 -0.79 5.00
N ILE A 204 -23.99 -1.90 4.61
CA ILE A 204 -24.69 -3.08 4.08
C ILE A 204 -25.54 -3.74 5.17
N THR A 205 -25.00 -3.87 6.37
CA THR A 205 -25.73 -4.43 7.53
C THR A 205 -27.00 -3.62 7.80
N ALA A 206 -26.88 -2.29 7.89
CA ALA A 206 -28.01 -1.39 8.12
C ALA A 206 -29.03 -1.43 6.96
N ALA A 207 -28.57 -1.42 5.71
CA ALA A 207 -29.43 -1.47 4.54
C ALA A 207 -30.23 -2.78 4.46
N ARG A 208 -29.57 -3.92 4.69
CA ARG A 208 -30.21 -5.24 4.69
C ARG A 208 -31.22 -5.38 5.82
N LYS A 209 -30.87 -4.94 7.03
CA LYS A 209 -31.79 -4.92 8.17
C LYS A 209 -33.06 -4.13 7.85
N ARG A 210 -32.92 -2.89 7.36
CA ARG A 210 -34.07 -2.04 6.98
C ARG A 210 -34.94 -2.68 5.91
N ALA A 211 -34.33 -3.30 4.91
CA ALA A 211 -35.05 -3.99 3.83
C ALA A 211 -35.85 -5.19 4.38
N ALA A 212 -35.25 -5.98 5.27
CA ALA A 212 -35.89 -7.13 5.90
C ALA A 212 -37.01 -6.72 6.86
N GLU A 213 -36.82 -5.70 7.69
CA GLU A 213 -37.88 -5.18 8.56
C GLU A 213 -39.12 -4.73 7.75
N LYS A 214 -38.89 -4.08 6.60
CA LYS A 214 -39.98 -3.69 5.69
C LYS A 214 -40.67 -4.89 5.06
N ALA A 215 -39.92 -5.90 4.61
CA ALA A 215 -40.48 -7.11 4.02
C ALA A 215 -41.25 -7.94 5.05
N CYS A 216 -40.69 -8.10 6.25
CA CYS A 216 -41.30 -8.77 7.39
C CYS A 216 -42.65 -8.13 7.77
N ALA A 217 -42.72 -6.80 7.80
CA ALA A 217 -43.97 -6.09 8.08
C ALA A 217 -45.06 -6.31 7.02
N LEU A 218 -44.69 -6.63 5.77
CA LEU A 218 -45.63 -6.85 4.67
C LEU A 218 -46.09 -8.31 4.54
N HIS A 219 -45.19 -9.26 4.78
CA HIS A 219 -45.43 -10.68 4.49
C HIS A 219 -45.53 -11.55 5.74
N GLY A 220 -44.90 -11.14 6.86
CA GLY A 220 -45.02 -11.78 8.18
C GLY A 220 -44.43 -13.19 8.29
N ASP A 221 -43.82 -13.73 7.24
CA ASP A 221 -43.17 -15.04 7.25
C ASP A 221 -41.67 -14.96 7.60
N ALA A 222 -41.14 -16.05 8.14
CA ALA A 222 -39.76 -16.13 8.60
C ALA A 222 -38.73 -15.81 7.50
N TYR A 223 -39.05 -16.13 6.24
CA TYR A 223 -38.17 -15.85 5.10
C TYR A 223 -38.11 -14.36 4.77
N ALA A 224 -39.24 -13.66 4.83
CA ALA A 224 -39.32 -12.22 4.65
C ALA A 224 -38.65 -11.43 5.79
N CYS A 225 -38.55 -12.03 6.98
CA CYS A 225 -37.89 -11.45 8.15
C CYS A 225 -36.39 -11.79 8.23
N ALA A 226 -35.89 -12.72 7.41
CA ALA A 226 -34.51 -13.17 7.43
C ALA A 226 -33.55 -12.21 6.72
N TRP A 227 -32.36 -12.03 7.28
CA TRP A 227 -31.32 -11.19 6.69
C TRP A 227 -29.93 -11.54 7.20
N TYR A 228 -28.93 -11.28 6.36
CA TYR A 228 -27.53 -11.58 6.66
C TYR A 228 -26.75 -10.28 6.88
N PRO A 229 -26.29 -10.00 8.12
CA PRO A 229 -25.41 -8.87 8.41
C PRO A 229 -24.05 -9.09 7.78
N CYS A 230 -23.20 -8.07 7.80
CA CYS A 230 -21.77 -8.21 7.56
C CYS A 230 -21.06 -8.29 8.91
N ASN A 231 -20.51 -9.45 9.23
CA ASN A 231 -19.80 -9.74 10.48
C ASN A 231 -18.31 -9.98 10.28
N PHE A 232 -17.85 -10.03 9.04
CA PHE A 232 -16.44 -10.26 8.75
C PHE A 232 -16.06 -9.59 7.45
N PHE A 233 -14.86 -9.04 7.40
CA PHE A 233 -14.26 -8.63 6.15
C PHE A 233 -12.79 -8.98 6.05
N ASN A 234 -12.38 -9.28 4.82
CA ASN A 234 -11.00 -9.48 4.43
C ASN A 234 -10.57 -8.31 3.55
N THR A 235 -9.52 -7.60 3.96
CA THR A 235 -8.83 -6.62 3.12
C THR A 235 -7.67 -7.29 2.42
N PHE A 236 -7.44 -7.02 1.14
CA PHE A 236 -6.26 -7.52 0.43
C PHE A 236 -5.96 -6.68 -0.81
N ASN A 237 -4.74 -6.76 -1.31
CA ASN A 237 -4.32 -6.15 -2.56
C ASN A 237 -4.17 -7.23 -3.63
N LEU A 238 -4.42 -6.85 -4.88
CA LEU A 238 -3.99 -7.62 -6.04
C LEU A 238 -2.80 -6.88 -6.65
N ALA A 239 -1.64 -7.51 -6.64
CA ALA A 239 -0.41 -6.96 -7.15
C ALA A 239 0.05 -7.73 -8.39
N ASP A 240 0.55 -7.06 -9.42
CA ASP A 240 1.18 -7.74 -10.56
C ASP A 240 2.56 -8.32 -10.18
N ASP A 241 3.25 -8.93 -11.15
CA ASP A 241 4.58 -9.51 -10.94
C ASP A 241 5.65 -8.47 -10.54
N ASP A 242 5.40 -7.18 -10.83
CA ASP A 242 6.25 -6.05 -10.43
C ASP A 242 5.84 -5.47 -9.06
N ASN A 243 4.91 -6.15 -8.36
CA ASN A 243 4.37 -5.78 -7.06
C ASN A 243 3.57 -4.45 -7.06
N SER A 244 3.05 -4.04 -8.22
CA SER A 244 2.19 -2.87 -8.39
C SER A 244 0.72 -3.22 -8.14
N SER A 245 -0.01 -2.39 -7.41
CA SER A 245 -1.41 -2.62 -7.05
C SER A 245 -2.26 -1.36 -7.26
N PHE A 246 -3.50 -1.53 -7.74
CA PHE A 246 -4.45 -0.45 -8.04
C PHE A 246 -5.33 -0.05 -6.84
N GLY A 247 -4.88 -0.30 -5.62
CA GLY A 247 -5.66 -0.13 -4.40
C GLY A 247 -5.94 -1.46 -3.68
N PHE A 248 -6.93 -1.45 -2.79
CA PHE A 248 -7.24 -2.60 -1.95
C PHE A 248 -8.69 -3.04 -2.07
N TYR A 249 -8.93 -4.33 -1.90
CA TYR A 249 -10.22 -4.97 -2.00
C TYR A 249 -10.80 -5.19 -0.60
N CYS A 250 -12.07 -4.81 -0.42
CA CYS A 250 -12.90 -5.21 0.70
C CYS A 250 -13.75 -6.41 0.29
N ALA A 251 -13.40 -7.62 0.69
CA ALA A 251 -14.28 -8.76 0.59
C ALA A 251 -15.09 -8.92 1.88
N LEU A 252 -16.42 -8.92 1.76
CA LEU A 252 -17.34 -8.89 2.89
C LEU A 252 -18.08 -10.21 3.03
N TYR A 253 -18.28 -10.65 4.27
CA TYR A 253 -18.86 -11.96 4.58
C TYR A 253 -19.89 -11.86 5.70
N SER A 254 -20.88 -12.77 5.64
CA SER A 254 -21.99 -12.76 6.59
C SER A 254 -21.65 -13.22 8.00
N ASN A 255 -20.58 -13.99 8.13
CA ASN A 255 -20.10 -14.60 9.35
C ASN A 255 -18.58 -14.56 9.33
N GLU A 256 -17.96 -14.71 10.49
CA GLU A 256 -16.52 -14.97 10.59
C GLU A 256 -16.10 -16.13 9.68
N MET A 257 -14.99 -15.91 8.97
CA MET A 257 -14.44 -16.86 8.02
C MET A 257 -13.21 -17.54 8.64
N PRO A 258 -13.16 -18.87 8.68
CA PRO A 258 -11.99 -19.59 9.20
C PRO A 258 -10.72 -19.24 8.43
N ILE A 259 -9.58 -19.14 9.13
CA ILE A 259 -8.29 -18.75 8.52
C ILE A 259 -7.86 -19.67 7.37
N ASP A 260 -8.23 -20.95 7.38
CA ASP A 260 -7.89 -21.91 6.34
C ASP A 260 -8.63 -21.66 5.02
N THR A 261 -9.64 -20.79 5.02
CA THR A 261 -10.35 -20.34 3.82
C THR A 261 -9.58 -19.24 3.07
N ALA A 262 -8.55 -18.65 3.67
CA ALA A 262 -7.70 -17.64 3.05
C ALA A 262 -6.68 -18.26 2.06
N ASP A 263 -7.15 -19.10 1.14
CA ASP A 263 -6.32 -19.93 0.25
C ASP A 263 -6.15 -19.35 -1.17
N VAL A 264 -6.75 -18.20 -1.46
CA VAL A 264 -6.56 -17.52 -2.74
C VAL A 264 -5.27 -16.71 -2.69
N LEU A 265 -4.21 -17.27 -3.27
CA LEU A 265 -2.89 -16.62 -3.32
C LEU A 265 -2.66 -15.83 -4.62
N LYS A 266 -3.46 -16.11 -5.65
CA LYS A 266 -3.35 -15.47 -6.96
C LYS A 266 -4.69 -15.46 -7.69
N VAL A 267 -4.88 -14.48 -8.55
CA VAL A 267 -6.05 -14.29 -9.40
C VAL A 267 -5.56 -14.10 -10.83
N THR A 268 -6.14 -14.82 -11.78
CA THR A 268 -5.85 -14.67 -13.21
C THR A 268 -7.02 -13.96 -13.88
N ASP A 269 -6.74 -12.87 -14.59
CA ASP A 269 -7.71 -12.15 -15.41
C ASP A 269 -7.16 -11.99 -16.84
N GLY A 270 -7.74 -12.74 -17.77
CA GLY A 270 -7.23 -12.86 -19.14
C GLY A 270 -5.76 -13.33 -19.17
N PRO A 271 -4.84 -12.56 -19.78
CA PRO A 271 -3.42 -12.91 -19.82
C PRO A 271 -2.65 -12.53 -18.53
N ASN A 272 -3.24 -11.73 -17.65
CA ASN A 272 -2.56 -11.17 -16.49
C ASN A 272 -2.75 -12.06 -15.26
N THR A 273 -1.69 -12.22 -14.47
CA THR A 273 -1.76 -12.87 -13.16
C THR A 273 -1.43 -11.83 -12.10
N TYR A 274 -2.27 -11.78 -11.08
CA TYR A 274 -2.07 -10.94 -9.91
C TYR A 274 -1.90 -11.81 -8.67
N HIS A 275 -0.95 -11.47 -7.82
CA HIS A 275 -0.72 -12.09 -6.53
C HIS A 275 -1.52 -11.38 -5.46
N VAL A 276 -2.08 -12.14 -4.53
CA VAL A 276 -2.72 -11.57 -3.35
C VAL A 276 -1.64 -11.15 -2.37
N THR A 277 -1.67 -9.87 -1.99
CA THR A 277 -0.74 -9.29 -1.00
C THR A 277 -1.54 -8.53 0.05
N ASN A 278 -0.88 -8.13 1.15
CA ASN A 278 -1.48 -7.28 2.19
C ASN A 278 -2.84 -7.77 2.71
N SER A 279 -2.98 -9.09 2.93
CA SER A 279 -4.25 -9.70 3.32
C SER A 279 -4.45 -9.69 4.84
N TRP A 280 -5.55 -9.08 5.30
CA TRP A 280 -5.93 -8.98 6.70
C TRP A 280 -7.40 -9.33 6.91
N SER A 281 -7.74 -9.77 8.10
CA SER A 281 -9.11 -10.10 8.51
C SER A 281 -9.55 -9.33 9.73
N TYR A 282 -10.84 -9.00 9.73
CA TYR A 282 -11.51 -8.25 10.79
C TYR A 282 -12.85 -8.94 11.07
N SER A 283 -13.00 -9.42 12.29
CA SER A 283 -14.23 -10.08 12.78
C SER A 283 -14.99 -9.08 13.63
N ARG A 284 -16.27 -8.84 13.36
CA ARG A 284 -17.06 -7.89 14.15
C ARG A 284 -17.25 -8.43 15.57
N ASP A 285 -16.93 -7.62 16.58
CA ASP A 285 -17.15 -7.95 17.99
C ASP A 285 -17.89 -6.80 18.71
N PRO A 286 -19.14 -7.01 19.18
CA PRO A 286 -19.93 -8.24 19.06
C PRO A 286 -20.48 -8.45 17.65
N GLU A 287 -20.60 -9.71 17.23
CA GLU A 287 -21.28 -10.07 15.98
C GLU A 287 -22.73 -9.54 15.98
N VAL A 288 -23.17 -9.04 14.82
CA VAL A 288 -24.58 -8.70 14.63
C VAL A 288 -25.33 -9.99 14.34
N VAL A 289 -26.39 -10.27 15.09
CA VAL A 289 -27.24 -11.42 14.87
C VAL A 289 -28.36 -11.05 13.88
N GLY A 290 -28.28 -11.59 12.67
CA GLY A 290 -29.40 -11.62 11.74
C GLY A 290 -30.35 -12.77 12.06
N LEU A 291 -31.61 -12.66 11.62
CA LEU A 291 -32.49 -13.83 11.59
C LEU A 291 -32.07 -14.68 10.39
N MET A 292 -31.48 -15.84 10.64
CA MET A 292 -31.22 -16.87 9.62
C MET A 292 -32.48 -17.70 9.37
#